data_AF-A0A815NMA6-F1
#
_entry.id   AF-A0A815NMA6-F1
#
_cell.length_a   1.000
_cell.length_b   1.000
_cell.length_c   1.000
_cell.angle_alpha   90.00
_cell.angle_beta   90.00
_cell.angle_gamma   90.00
#
_symmetry.space_group_name_H-M   'P 1'
#
loop_
_entity.id
_entity.type
_entity.pdbx_description
1 polymer ?
#
loop_
_entity_poly.entity_id
_entity_poly.type
_entity_poly.pdbx_seq_one_letter_code
_entity_poly.pdbx_strand_id
1 'polypeptide(L)'
;MYWGYQVRKAESIRTIIENCPFDDNNNNNSHYHHEPKYDLVIGTSERGIAYNEITEFPRFRHGLIVFGGLQGLEKAFEHEQDHATADKLFNYYINTCPQQGSRTIRTEEAILITLSCLREKLLAAAIN
;
A
#
# COMPACT_ATOMS: atom_id res chain seq x y z
N MET A 1 10.77 16.30 -10.63
CA MET A 1 9.56 16.94 -11.21
C MET A 1 8.45 15.91 -11.26
N TYR A 2 7.21 16.25 -10.89
CA TYR A 2 6.08 15.33 -10.98
C TYR A 2 5.52 15.31 -12.41
N TRP A 3 5.22 14.13 -12.95
CA TRP A 3 4.78 13.95 -14.34
C TRP A 3 3.45 13.18 -14.46
N GLY A 4 2.60 13.28 -13.44
CA GLY A 4 1.32 12.59 -13.40
C GLY A 4 1.43 11.15 -12.88
N TYR A 5 0.44 10.34 -13.24
CA TYR A 5 0.32 8.95 -12.83
C TYR A 5 -0.19 8.10 -14.00
N GLN A 6 0.06 6.80 -13.93
CA GLN A 6 -0.52 5.81 -14.85
C GLN A 6 -1.69 5.11 -14.18
N VAL A 7 -2.69 4.73 -14.98
CA VAL A 7 -3.84 3.94 -14.52
C VAL A 7 -3.67 2.52 -15.01
N ARG A 8 -3.76 1.56 -14.08
CA ARG A 8 -3.73 0.13 -14.37
C ARG A 8 -4.98 -0.53 -13.80
N LYS A 9 -5.68 -1.29 -14.63
CA LYS A 9 -6.78 -2.15 -14.17
C LYS A 9 -6.21 -3.46 -13.63
N ALA A 10 -6.77 -3.94 -12.54
CA ALA A 10 -6.48 -5.25 -11.94
C ALA A 10 -7.80 -5.98 -11.70
N GLU A 11 -7.80 -7.31 -11.81
CA GLU A 11 -9.02 -8.13 -11.68
C GLU A 11 -9.25 -8.57 -10.24
N SER A 12 -8.18 -8.67 -9.45
CA SER A 12 -8.22 -8.99 -8.04
C SER A 12 -7.09 -8.29 -7.27
N ILE A 13 -7.13 -8.31 -5.94
CA ILE A 13 -6.08 -7.71 -5.11
C ILE A 13 -4.73 -8.42 -5.30
N ARG A 14 -4.74 -9.73 -5.52
CA ARG A 14 -3.55 -10.52 -5.83
C ARG A 14 -2.87 -10.03 -7.12
N THR A 15 -3.65 -9.83 -8.18
CA THR A 15 -3.13 -9.35 -9.47
C THR A 15 -2.55 -7.93 -9.41
N ILE A 16 -2.82 -7.16 -8.35
CA ILE A 16 -2.16 -5.87 -8.13
C ILE A 16 -0.68 -6.10 -7.81
N ILE A 17 -0.37 -7.08 -6.96
CA ILE A 17 0.99 -7.41 -6.53
C ILE A 17 1.75 -8.18 -7.62
N GLU A 18 1.15 -9.25 -8.16
CA GLU A 18 1.80 -10.14 -9.14
C GLU A 18 2.19 -9.40 -10.42
N ASN A 19 1.36 -8.46 -10.87
CA ASN A 19 1.63 -7.65 -12.06
C ASN A 19 2.25 -6.30 -11.70
N CYS A 20 3.25 -6.30 -10.83
CA CYS A 20 4.05 -5.11 -10.52
C CYS A 20 4.75 -4.61 -11.80
N PRO A 21 4.58 -3.34 -12.20
CA PRO A 21 5.18 -2.80 -13.43
C PRO A 21 6.65 -2.36 -13.25
N PHE A 22 7.19 -2.47 -12.04
CA PHE A 22 8.51 -1.95 -11.69
C PHE A 22 9.54 -3.06 -11.72
N ASP A 23 10.41 -3.02 -12.73
CA ASP A 23 11.52 -3.95 -12.87
C ASP A 23 12.79 -3.37 -12.23
N ASP A 24 13.53 -4.18 -11.46
CA ASP A 24 14.76 -3.73 -10.77
C ASP A 24 16.00 -3.93 -11.68
N ASN A 25 15.89 -3.49 -12.93
CA ASN A 25 16.94 -3.67 -13.95
C ASN A 25 18.13 -2.71 -13.79
N ASN A 26 18.11 -1.80 -12.81
CA ASN A 26 19.19 -0.83 -12.60
C ASN A 26 20.39 -1.40 -11.84
N ASN A 27 20.36 -2.68 -11.45
CA ASN A 27 21.49 -3.32 -10.79
C ASN A 27 22.28 -4.18 -11.79
N ASN A 28 23.06 -3.53 -12.66
CA ASN A 28 23.96 -4.16 -13.64
C ASN A 28 25.05 -5.08 -13.02
N ASN A 29 25.07 -5.25 -11.69
CA ASN A 29 26.05 -6.04 -10.93
C ASN A 29 25.44 -7.22 -10.15
N SER A 30 24.19 -7.62 -10.40
CA SER A 30 23.60 -8.76 -9.69
C SER A 30 23.55 -10.01 -10.57
N HIS A 31 24.31 -11.05 -10.21
CA HIS A 31 24.10 -12.43 -10.68
C HIS A 31 22.73 -13.02 -10.23
N TYR A 32 21.92 -12.25 -9.50
CA TYR A 32 20.55 -12.58 -9.13
C TYR A 32 19.58 -11.70 -9.92
N HIS A 33 18.72 -12.33 -10.73
CA HIS A 33 17.51 -11.70 -11.24
C HIS A 33 16.66 -11.24 -10.06
N HIS A 34 16.34 -9.95 -9.99
CA HIS A 34 15.39 -9.42 -9.02
C HIS A 34 14.01 -9.39 -9.67
N GLU A 35 13.06 -10.12 -9.09
CA GLU A 35 11.66 -10.10 -9.53
C GLU A 35 11.01 -8.72 -9.28
N PRO A 36 10.22 -8.19 -10.23
CA PRO A 36 9.40 -7.00 -10.04
C PRO A 36 8.55 -7.06 -8.78
N LYS A 37 8.66 -6.06 -7.90
CA LYS A 37 7.87 -6.04 -6.65
C LYS A 37 7.63 -4.65 -6.09
N TYR A 38 6.55 -4.52 -5.33
CA TYR A 38 6.39 -3.45 -4.35
C TYR A 38 7.08 -3.90 -3.06
N ASP A 39 8.14 -3.21 -2.64
CA ASP A 39 8.93 -3.55 -1.46
C ASP A 39 8.42 -2.88 -0.17
N LEU A 40 7.38 -2.05 -0.28
CA LEU A 40 6.56 -1.59 0.83
C LEU A 40 5.08 -1.61 0.42
N VAL A 41 4.27 -2.45 1.06
CA VAL A 41 2.84 -2.58 0.80
C VAL A 41 2.05 -2.20 2.06
N ILE A 42 1.19 -1.20 1.94
CA ILE A 42 0.40 -0.63 3.02
C ILE A 42 -1.08 -0.78 2.70
N GLY A 43 -1.84 -1.45 3.56
CA GLY A 43 -3.30 -1.42 3.53
C GLY A 43 -3.84 -0.39 4.53
N THR A 44 -4.99 0.22 4.22
CA THR A 44 -5.65 1.17 5.11
C THR A 44 -6.92 0.59 5.72
N SER A 45 -7.11 0.74 7.03
CA SER A 45 -8.33 0.31 7.73
C SER A 45 -8.50 1.00 9.07
N GLU A 46 -9.74 1.22 9.51
CA GLU A 46 -10.05 1.68 10.86
C GLU A 46 -9.56 0.71 11.95
N ARG A 47 -9.40 -0.58 11.59
CA ARG A 47 -8.88 -1.65 12.48
C ARG A 47 -7.36 -1.79 12.46
N GLY A 48 -6.68 -0.97 11.66
CA GLY A 48 -5.22 -0.97 11.57
C GLY A 48 -4.55 -0.33 12.79
N ILE A 49 -3.21 -0.44 12.84
CA ILE A 49 -2.39 0.29 13.81
C ILE A 49 -2.50 1.80 13.56
N ALA A 50 -2.56 2.59 14.62
CA ALA A 50 -2.68 4.04 14.46
C ALA A 50 -1.43 4.62 13.80
N TYR A 51 -1.59 5.55 12.84
CA TYR A 51 -0.46 6.08 12.07
C TYR A 51 0.64 6.75 12.91
N ASN A 52 0.27 7.26 14.09
CA ASN A 52 1.19 7.89 15.05
C ASN A 52 2.03 6.87 15.82
N GLU A 53 1.61 5.61 15.90
CA GLU A 53 2.40 4.50 16.46
C GLU A 53 3.49 4.03 15.50
N ILE A 54 3.33 4.29 14.21
CA ILE A 54 4.35 4.00 13.20
C ILE A 54 5.38 5.11 13.26
N THR A 55 6.58 4.84 13.78
CA THR A 55 7.66 5.82 13.85
C THR A 55 8.34 6.01 12.50
N GLU A 56 8.65 4.92 11.82
CA GLU A 56 9.37 4.88 10.55
C GLU A 56 8.91 3.72 9.65
N PHE A 57 9.18 3.84 8.36
CA PHE A 57 9.02 2.75 7.39
C PHE A 57 10.40 2.17 7.02
N PRO A 58 10.48 0.88 6.66
CA PRO A 58 11.69 0.33 6.07
C PRO A 58 12.04 1.07 4.77
N ARG A 59 13.33 1.11 4.43
CA ARG A 59 13.79 1.65 3.15
C ARG A 59 13.11 0.91 2.01
N PHE A 60 12.54 1.65 1.06
CA PHE A 60 11.77 1.10 -0.04
C PHE A 60 12.00 1.91 -1.33
N ARG A 61 11.83 1.26 -2.48
CA ARG A 61 11.88 1.89 -3.80
C ARG A 61 10.50 2.01 -4.44
N HIS A 62 9.66 0.99 -4.26
CA HIS A 62 8.34 0.88 -4.87
C HIS A 62 7.27 0.64 -3.79
N GLY A 63 6.67 1.73 -3.32
CA GLY A 63 5.60 1.68 -2.33
C GLY A 63 4.22 1.51 -2.97
N LEU A 64 3.36 0.69 -2.37
CA LEU A 64 1.95 0.51 -2.72
C LEU A 64 1.07 0.82 -1.51
N ILE A 65 0.12 1.74 -1.66
CA ILE A 65 -0.92 2.02 -0.66
C ILE A 65 -2.26 1.56 -1.23
N VAL A 66 -2.96 0.70 -0.50
CA VAL A 66 -4.21 0.06 -0.93
C VAL A 66 -5.36 0.54 -0.06
N PHE A 67 -6.43 0.98 -0.71
CA PHE A 67 -7.63 1.51 -0.09
C PHE A 67 -8.82 0.58 -0.34
N GLY A 68 -9.61 0.34 0.71
CA GLY A 68 -10.84 -0.44 0.62
C GLY A 68 -12.03 0.39 0.12
N GLY A 69 -13.08 -0.32 -0.31
CA GLY A 69 -14.38 0.27 -0.58
C GLY A 69 -15.24 0.34 0.70
N LEU A 70 -16.56 0.47 0.53
CA LEU A 70 -17.51 0.57 1.66
C LEU A 70 -17.41 -0.57 2.68
N GLN A 71 -17.05 -1.78 2.24
CA GLN A 71 -16.93 -2.96 3.09
C GLN A 71 -15.47 -3.23 3.53
N GLY A 72 -14.59 -2.24 3.36
CA GLY A 72 -13.16 -2.37 3.65
C GLY A 72 -12.41 -3.18 2.59
N LEU A 73 -11.14 -3.48 2.90
CA LEU A 73 -10.29 -4.33 2.06
C LEU A 73 -10.64 -5.81 2.22
N GLU A 74 -11.27 -6.18 3.32
CA GLU A 74 -11.64 -7.54 3.68
C GLU A 74 -12.52 -8.17 2.60
N LYS A 75 -13.44 -7.39 2.03
CA LYS A 75 -14.28 -7.84 0.92
C LYS A 75 -13.47 -8.25 -0.32
N ALA A 76 -12.33 -7.59 -0.57
CA ALA A 76 -11.48 -7.93 -1.71
C ALA A 76 -10.79 -9.29 -1.54
N PHE A 77 -10.68 -9.78 -0.31
CA PHE A 77 -10.10 -11.09 0.00
C PHE A 77 -11.14 -12.23 0.03
N GLU A 78 -12.43 -11.94 0.12
CA GLU A 78 -13.50 -12.97 0.16
C GLU A 78 -13.52 -13.87 -1.10
N HIS A 79 -13.07 -13.33 -2.24
CA HIS A 79 -13.03 -14.03 -3.52
C HIS A 79 -11.67 -14.68 -3.83
N GLU A 80 -10.68 -14.53 -2.95
CA GLU A 80 -9.34 -15.10 -3.14
C GLU A 80 -9.34 -16.58 -2.68
N GLN A 81 -9.07 -17.50 -3.61
CA GLN A 81 -9.17 -18.96 -3.38
C GLN A 81 -8.18 -19.52 -2.34
N ASP A 82 -7.10 -18.79 -2.03
CA ASP A 82 -5.94 -19.28 -1.28
C ASP A 82 -5.89 -18.86 0.21
N HIS A 83 -6.98 -18.34 0.78
CA HIS A 83 -6.96 -17.73 2.12
C HIS A 83 -5.83 -16.68 2.26
N ALA A 84 -5.63 -15.88 1.21
CA ALA A 84 -4.78 -14.71 1.29
C ALA A 84 -5.42 -13.78 2.32
N THR A 85 -4.81 -13.68 3.49
CA THR A 85 -5.27 -12.79 4.55
C THR A 85 -4.50 -11.47 4.46
N ALA A 86 -5.12 -10.38 4.92
CA ALA A 86 -4.54 -9.04 4.81
C ALA A 86 -3.11 -8.95 5.39
N ASP A 87 -2.82 -9.70 6.46
CA ASP A 87 -1.51 -9.83 7.11
C ASP A 87 -0.43 -10.47 6.22
N LYS A 88 -0.81 -11.27 5.22
CA LYS A 88 0.15 -11.85 4.25
C LYS A 88 0.45 -10.92 3.08
N LEU A 89 -0.46 -9.98 2.78
CA LEU A 89 -0.32 -9.08 1.63
C LEU A 89 0.34 -7.76 2.00
N PHE A 90 0.06 -7.24 3.20
CA PHE A 90 0.50 -5.92 3.63
C PHE A 90 1.64 -6.02 4.64
N ASN A 91 2.68 -5.21 4.45
CA ASN A 91 3.69 -4.99 5.48
C ASN A 91 3.10 -4.18 6.65
N TYR A 92 2.18 -3.27 6.34
CA TYR A 92 1.48 -2.45 7.33
C TYR A 92 0.00 -2.37 7.03
N TYR A 93 -0.83 -2.44 8.08
CA TYR A 93 -2.27 -2.19 8.00
C TYR A 93 -2.60 -1.03 8.93
N ILE A 94 -2.88 0.15 8.37
CA ILE A 94 -2.80 1.43 9.09
C ILE A 94 -4.17 2.11 9.23
N ASN A 95 -4.45 2.61 10.42
CA ASN A 95 -5.51 3.58 10.68
C ASN A 95 -4.92 5.01 10.63
N THR A 96 -5.26 5.77 9.60
CA THR A 96 -4.80 7.15 9.37
C THR A 96 -5.73 8.22 9.93
N CYS A 97 -6.87 7.83 10.49
CA CYS A 97 -7.78 8.72 11.21
C CYS A 97 -8.27 8.07 12.51
N PRO A 98 -7.38 7.86 13.51
CA PRO A 98 -7.80 7.38 14.82
C PRO A 98 -8.87 8.31 15.40
N GLN A 99 -9.85 7.72 16.09
CA GLN A 99 -10.98 8.48 16.67
C GLN A 99 -11.79 9.28 15.63
N GLN A 100 -11.94 8.75 14.41
CA GLN A 100 -12.78 9.36 13.39
C GLN A 100 -14.18 9.72 13.95
N GLY A 101 -14.63 10.95 13.66
CA GLY A 101 -15.92 11.45 14.13
C GLY A 101 -17.12 10.99 13.32
N SER A 102 -16.89 10.26 12.22
CA SER A 102 -17.91 9.66 11.37
C SER A 102 -17.92 8.14 11.50
N ARG A 103 -19.05 7.51 11.20
CA ARG A 103 -19.13 6.04 11.13
C ARG A 103 -18.28 5.47 9.99
N THR A 104 -18.11 6.24 8.91
CA THR A 104 -17.37 5.82 7.72
C THR A 104 -16.64 7.02 7.15
N ILE A 105 -15.42 6.80 6.70
CA ILE A 105 -14.66 7.72 5.85
C ILE A 105 -14.75 7.14 4.44
N ARG A 106 -15.24 7.92 3.48
CA ARG A 106 -15.33 7.46 2.09
C ARG A 106 -13.93 7.30 1.50
N THR A 107 -13.77 6.41 0.53
CA THR A 107 -12.45 6.11 -0.06
C THR A 107 -11.73 7.37 -0.55
N GLU A 108 -12.45 8.30 -1.19
CA GLU A 108 -11.92 9.57 -1.67
C GLU A 108 -11.44 10.51 -0.55
N GLU A 109 -12.04 10.47 0.63
CA GLU A 109 -11.60 11.22 1.81
C GLU A 109 -10.38 10.53 2.43
N ALA A 110 -10.41 9.20 2.52
CA ALA A 110 -9.33 8.39 3.08
C ALA A 110 -8.02 8.53 2.28
N ILE A 111 -8.09 8.68 0.96
CA ILE A 111 -6.91 8.91 0.10
C ILE A 111 -6.18 10.18 0.54
N LEU A 112 -6.89 11.30 0.68
CA LEU A 112 -6.29 12.59 1.03
C LEU A 112 -5.72 12.58 2.47
N ILE A 113 -6.46 12.02 3.42
CA ILE A 113 -6.02 11.90 4.82
C ILE A 113 -4.75 11.04 4.89
N THR A 114 -4.80 9.84 4.32
CA THR A 114 -3.70 8.88 4.36
C THR A 114 -2.43 9.43 3.71
N LEU A 115 -2.52 9.98 2.51
CA LEU A 115 -1.34 10.52 1.81
C LEU A 115 -0.73 11.70 2.55
N SER A 116 -1.56 12.53 3.20
CA SER A 116 -1.08 13.64 4.02
C SER A 116 -0.37 13.15 5.30
N CYS A 117 -0.97 12.19 6.02
CA CYS A 117 -0.41 11.62 7.24
C CYS A 117 0.92 10.87 6.99
N LEU A 118 1.03 10.15 5.88
CA LEU A 118 2.18 9.29 5.60
C LEU A 118 3.31 10.00 4.85
N ARG A 119 3.08 11.20 4.27
CA ARG A 119 4.02 11.91 3.40
C ARG A 119 5.44 11.98 3.95
N GLU A 120 5.62 12.52 5.15
CA GLU A 120 6.95 12.73 5.71
C GLU A 120 7.68 11.41 5.97
N LYS A 121 6.96 10.39 6.45
CA LYS A 121 7.51 9.05 6.71
C LYS A 121 7.92 8.34 5.43
N LEU A 122 7.10 8.46 4.37
CA LEU A 122 7.40 7.90 3.06
C LEU A 122 8.62 8.58 2.42
N LEU A 123 8.69 9.92 2.47
CA LEU A 123 9.83 10.68 1.94
C LEU A 123 11.14 10.36 2.67
N ALA A 124 11.09 10.17 3.98
CA ALA A 124 12.26 9.79 4.76
C ALA A 124 12.78 8.37 4.43
N ALA A 125 11.87 7.45 4.12
CA ALA A 125 12.20 6.05 3.85
C ALA A 125 12.49 5.74 2.36
N ALA A 126 12.01 6.57 1.43
CA ALA A 126 12.23 6.36 0.00
C ALA A 126 13.71 6.30 -0.38
N ILE A 127 14.07 5.35 -1.24
CA ILE A 127 15.37 5.26 -1.90
C ILE A 127 15.28 6.06 -3.20
N ASN A 128 16.13 7.07 -3.36
CA ASN A 128 16.23 7.87 -4.58
C ASN A 128 17.13 7.22 -5.62
#